data_AF-A0A5A7W6D8-F1
#
_entry.id   AF-A0A5A7W6D8-F1
#
_cell.length_a   1.000
_cell.length_b   1.000
_cell.length_c   1.000
_cell.angle_alpha   90.00
_cell.angle_beta   90.00
_cell.angle_gamma   90.00
#
_symmetry.space_group_name_H-M   'P 1'
#
loop_
_entity.id
_entity.type
_entity.pdbx_description
1 polymer ?
#
loop_
_entity_poly.entity_id
_entity_poly.type
_entity_poly.pdbx_seq_one_letter_code
_entity_poly.pdbx_strand_id
1 'polypeptide(L)' 'MQTAIDRIMHTYNLMTSRTQAASDEARTKLTDYVQSLFDGGETDPHRLTVFGLTYLRELDGSNDPVKAGFTGL' A
#
# COMPACT_ATOMS: atom_id res chain seq x y z
N MET A 1 -2.56 -9.56 -10.63
CA MET A 1 -1.85 -8.28 -10.40
C MET A 1 -2.79 -7.07 -10.50
N GLN A 2 -3.31 -6.72 -11.69
CA GLN A 2 -4.05 -5.46 -11.88
C GLN A 2 -5.32 -5.33 -11.01
N THR A 3 -6.08 -6.42 -10.85
CA THR A 3 -7.25 -6.48 -9.97
C THR A 3 -6.92 -6.23 -8.49
N ALA A 4 -5.73 -6.63 -8.04
CA ALA A 4 -5.28 -6.38 -6.67
C ALA A 4 -4.99 -4.88 -6.50
N ILE A 5 -4.23 -4.28 -7.42
CA ILE A 5 -3.91 -2.85 -7.43
C ILE A 5 -5.19 -2.00 -7.42
N ASP A 6 -6.18 -2.37 -8.22
CA ASP A 6 -7.45 -1.62 -8.31
C ASP A 6 -8.24 -1.70 -6.99
N ARG A 7 -8.31 -2.88 -6.36
CA ARG A 7 -8.91 -3.05 -5.02
C ARG A 7 -8.18 -2.26 -3.94
N ILE A 8 -6.85 -2.27 -3.96
CA ILE A 8 -6.02 -1.53 -3.01
C ILE A 8 -6.29 -0.04 -3.15
N MET A 9 -6.22 0.48 -4.38
CA MET A 9 -6.48 1.90 -4.67
C MET A 9 -7.90 2.31 -4.30
N HIS A 10 -8.91 1.47 -4.59
CA HIS A 10 -10.29 1.75 -4.20
C HIS A 10 -10.44 1.85 -2.68
N THR A 11 -9.89 0.88 -1.95
CA THR A 11 -9.94 0.86 -0.47
C THR A 11 -9.16 2.03 0.12
N TYR A 12 -7.99 2.33 -0.45
CA TYR A 12 -7.14 3.42 -0.02
C TYR A 12 -7.79 4.79 -0.22
N ASN A 13 -8.45 4.99 -1.37
CA ASN A 13 -9.18 6.22 -1.68
C ASN A 13 -10.43 6.41 -0.81
N LEU A 14 -11.02 5.31 -0.29
CA LEU A 14 -12.10 5.39 0.70
C LEU A 14 -11.59 5.83 2.08
N MET A 15 -10.38 5.40 2.45
CA MET A 15 -9.81 5.69 3.77
C MET A 15 -9.12 7.05 3.85
N THR A 16 -8.58 7.54 2.73
CA THR A 16 -7.78 8.77 2.69
C THR A 16 -8.43 9.79 1.75
N SER A 17 -8.85 10.94 2.31
CA SER A 17 -9.29 12.09 1.51
C SER A 17 -8.07 12.88 1.04
N ARG A 18 -7.31 12.33 0.08
CA ARG A 18 -6.14 13.00 -0.52
C ARG A 18 -6.47 13.65 -1.86
N THR A 19 -5.59 14.55 -2.28
CA THR A 19 -5.58 15.13 -3.62
C THR A 19 -5.25 14.08 -4.69
N GLN A 20 -5.80 14.28 -5.89
CA GLN A 20 -5.64 13.37 -7.02
C GLN A 20 -4.16 13.10 -7.36
N ALA A 21 -3.30 14.14 -7.26
CA ALA A 21 -1.86 14.01 -7.45
C ALA A 21 -1.21 13.02 -6.46
N ALA A 22 -1.62 13.03 -5.20
CA ALA A 22 -1.07 12.14 -4.19
C ALA A 22 -1.55 10.68 -4.38
N SER A 23 -2.76 10.50 -4.90
CA SER A 23 -3.27 9.18 -5.29
C SER A 23 -2.55 8.61 -6.52
N ASP A 24 -2.21 9.45 -7.50
CA ASP A 24 -1.44 9.04 -8.69
C ASP A 24 -0.01 8.60 -8.31
N GLU A 25 0.64 9.37 -7.43
CA GLU A 25 1.97 9.03 -6.91
C GLU A 25 1.94 7.73 -6.10
N ALA A 26 0.92 7.54 -5.27
CA ALA A 26 0.66 6.31 -4.53
C ALA A 26 0.42 5.12 -5.48
N ARG A 27 -0.32 5.30 -6.58
CA ARG A 27 -0.58 4.25 -7.58
C ARG A 27 0.71 3.83 -8.27
N THR A 28 1.56 4.78 -8.61
CA THR A 28 2.85 4.52 -9.25
C THR A 28 3.75 3.70 -8.33
N LYS A 29 3.93 4.13 -7.08
CA LYS A 29 4.74 3.41 -6.09
C LYS A 29 4.17 2.03 -5.74
N LEU A 30 2.84 1.91 -5.62
CA LEU A 30 2.17 0.64 -5.38
C LEU A 30 2.39 -0.35 -6.53
N THR A 31 2.32 0.13 -7.77
CA THR A 31 2.49 -0.72 -8.96
C THR A 31 3.89 -1.29 -9.01
N ASP A 32 4.91 -0.45 -8.77
CA ASP A 32 6.31 -0.87 -8.69
C ASP A 32 6.54 -1.91 -7.59
N TYR A 33 6.01 -1.66 -6.38
CA TYR A 33 6.11 -2.59 -5.26
C TYR A 33 5.43 -3.95 -5.54
N VAL A 34 4.22 -3.93 -6.10
CA VAL A 34 3.48 -5.15 -6.47
C VAL A 34 4.21 -5.89 -7.61
N GLN A 35 4.85 -5.18 -8.54
CA GLN A 35 5.70 -5.81 -9.56
C GLN A 35 6.90 -6.50 -8.95
N SER A 36 7.59 -5.86 -7.99
CA SER A 36 8.73 -6.46 -7.29
C SER A 36 8.32 -7.72 -6.52
N LEU A 37 7.16 -7.70 -5.84
CA LEU A 37 6.61 -8.90 -5.18
C LEU A 37 6.31 -10.03 -6.18
N PHE A 38 5.74 -9.67 -7.32
CA PHE A 38 5.40 -10.64 -8.37
C PHE A 38 6.65 -11.26 -9.00
N ASP A 39 7.69 -10.47 -9.23
CA ASP A 39 9.00 -10.95 -9.69
C ASP A 39 9.67 -11.87 -8.66
N GLY A 40 9.49 -11.59 -7.37
CA GLY A 40 9.87 -12.45 -6.25
C GLY A 40 9.06 -13.75 -6.11
N GLY A 41 8.07 -13.99 -6.98
CA GLY A 41 7.23 -15.20 -6.99
C GLY A 41 5.94 -15.07 -6.20
N GLU A 42 5.66 -13.91 -5.58
CA GLU A 42 4.41 -13.69 -4.86
C GLU A 42 3.28 -13.34 -5.83
N THR A 43 2.48 -14.35 -6.14
CA THR A 43 1.35 -14.24 -7.08
C THR A 43 -0.01 -14.25 -6.39
N ASP A 44 -0.03 -14.43 -5.07
CA ASP A 44 -1.27 -14.53 -4.30
C ASP A 44 -2.01 -13.17 -4.26
N PRO A 45 -3.23 -13.11 -4.81
CA PRO A 45 -3.95 -11.84 -4.95
C PRO A 45 -4.38 -11.25 -3.61
N HIS A 46 -4.61 -12.08 -2.58
CA HIS A 46 -5.00 -11.59 -1.26
C HIS A 46 -3.79 -10.96 -0.56
N ARG A 47 -2.64 -11.63 -0.58
CA ARG A 47 -1.39 -11.12 -0.02
C ARG A 47 -0.90 -9.86 -0.72
N LEU A 48 -0.92 -9.82 -2.05
CA LEU A 48 -0.60 -8.60 -2.81
C LEU A 48 -1.50 -7.42 -2.39
N THR A 49 -2.77 -7.68 -2.08
CA THR A 49 -3.70 -6.65 -1.59
C THR A 49 -3.32 -6.15 -0.19
N VAL A 50 -3.01 -7.06 0.74
CA VAL A 50 -2.62 -6.72 2.12
C VAL A 50 -1.27 -6.00 2.15
N PHE A 51 -0.27 -6.51 1.43
CA PHE A 51 1.05 -5.89 1.33
C PHE A 51 0.97 -4.50 0.71
N GLY A 52 0.20 -4.34 -0.37
CA GLY A 52 0.03 -3.03 -0.99
C GLY A 52 -0.72 -2.01 -0.11
N LEU A 53 -1.76 -2.43 0.62
CA LEU A 53 -2.43 -1.54 1.58
C LEU A 53 -1.52 -1.13 2.74
N THR A 54 -0.71 -2.06 3.24
CA THR A 54 0.27 -1.80 4.31
C THR A 54 1.32 -0.81 3.83
N TYR A 55 1.92 -1.07 2.67
CA TYR A 55 2.90 -0.20 2.04
C TYR A 55 2.37 1.23 1.82
N LEU A 56 1.15 1.37 1.29
CA LEU A 56 0.53 2.69 1.11
C LEU A 56 0.31 3.43 2.44
N ARG A 57 -0.06 2.69 3.49
CA ARG A 57 -0.25 3.27 4.83
C ARG A 57 1.07 3.72 5.46
N GLU A 58 2.15 3.00 5.23
CA GLU A 58 3.50 3.40 5.63
C GLU A 58 3.96 4.64 4.85
N LEU A 59 3.68 4.69 3.54
CA LEU A 59 3.96 5.84 2.68
C LEU A 59 3.19 7.11 3.06
N ASP A 60 2.00 6.96 3.61
CA ASP A 60 1.18 8.07 4.13
C ASP A 60 1.76 8.66 5.42
N GLY A 61 2.70 7.99 6.08
CA GLY A 61 3.20 8.41 7.39
C GLY A 61 2.16 8.30 8.51
N SER A 62 0.92 7.88 8.21
CA SER A 62 -0.11 7.58 9.21
C SER A 62 0.21 6.34 10.06
N ASN A 63 1.23 5.56 9.69
CA ASN A 63 1.89 4.64 10.61
C ASN A 63 3.18 5.31 11.10
N ASP A 64 3.03 6.25 12.02
CA ASP A 64 4.11 6.74 12.88
C ASP A 64 4.11 5.84 14.13
N PRO A 65 4.80 4.67 14.13
CA PRO A 65 4.90 3.83 15.31
C PRO A 65 5.65 4.54 16.45
N VAL A 66 6.31 5.68 16.20
CA VAL A 66 6.96 6.49 17.23
C VAL A 66 5.95 7.14 18.19
N LYS A 67 4.66 7.24 17.82
CA LYS A 67 3.58 7.65 18.75
C LYS A 67 2.76 6.49 19.33
N ALA A 68 2.86 5.28 18.78
CA ALA A 68 2.13 4.11 19.26
C ALA A 68 3.10 3.04 19.78
N GLY A 69 3.81 3.37 20.86
CA GLY A 69 4.50 2.46 21.78
C GLY A 69 4.82 1.05 21.26
N PHE A 70 5.90 0.91 20.51
CA PHE A 70 6.67 -0.33 20.49
C PHE A 70 7.94 -0.12 21.33
N THR A 71 7.76 -0.08 22.66
CA THR A 71 8.82 -0.46 23.59
C THR A 71 8.98 -1.96 23.47
N GLY A 72 10.01 -2.37 22.76
CA GLY A 72 10.32 -3.77 22.55
C GLY A 72 11.78 -3.96 22.20
N LEU A 73 12.67 -3.42 23.04
CA LEU A 73 14.02 -3.92 23.34
C LEU A 73 14.51 -3.27 24.63
#